data_AF-A0A9E4TCW5-F1
#
_entry.id   AF-A0A9E4TCW5-F1
#
_cell.length_a   1.000
_cell.length_b   1.000
_cell.length_c   1.000
_cell.angle_alpha   90.00
_cell.angle_beta   90.00
_cell.angle_gamma   90.00
#
_symmetry.space_group_name_H-M   'P 1'
#
loop_
_entity.id
_entity.type
_entity.pdbx_description
1 polymer ?
#
loop_
_entity_poly.entity_id
_entity_poly.type
_entity_poly.pdbx_seq_one_letter_code
_entity_poly.pdbx_strand_id
1 'polypeptide(L)'
;MGGVIGQILPVAVAVAASPVPVIAVILILFTPQARSNSVAFLFGWVLGLTVVGGIVLVAGDFASDDSGESTASGVVKLVLGLAFLLLAVRNWRSRPKAGEDPEPPGWMATIDDFGVAKSGGTAAFLSGVNPKNLALTVAATATIAAAGLTTGEQIGVFAVFVAIASI
;
A
#
# COMPACT_ATOMS: atom_id res chain seq x y z
N MET A 1 -16.88 -7.69 13.29
CA MET A 1 -16.34 -6.54 12.52
C MET A 1 -15.49 -5.56 13.34
N GLY A 2 -16.00 -4.92 14.40
CA GLY A 2 -15.30 -3.81 15.09
C GLY A 2 -13.88 -4.12 15.60
N GLY A 3 -13.66 -5.31 16.16
CA GLY A 3 -12.33 -5.74 16.60
C GLY A 3 -11.31 -5.86 15.45
N VAL A 4 -11.75 -6.37 14.29
CA VAL A 4 -10.90 -6.50 13.10
C VAL A 4 -10.55 -5.12 12.54
N ILE A 5 -11.51 -4.20 12.49
CA ILE A 5 -11.26 -2.79 12.12
C ILE A 5 -10.20 -2.17 13.05
N GLY A 6 -10.31 -2.42 14.36
CA GLY A 6 -9.29 -2.03 15.34
C GLY A 6 -7.88 -2.54 15.02
N GLN A 7 -7.76 -3.77 14.52
CA GLN A 7 -6.47 -4.39 14.19
C GLN A 7 -5.86 -3.86 12.90
N ILE A 8 -6.67 -3.57 11.87
CA ILE A 8 -6.17 -3.08 10.59
C ILE A 8 -5.91 -1.56 10.58
N LEU A 9 -6.49 -0.82 11.53
CA LEU A 9 -6.39 0.65 11.62
C LEU A 9 -4.96 1.18 11.58
N PRO A 10 -4.01 0.70 12.43
CA PRO A 10 -2.64 1.19 12.40
C PRO A 10 -1.95 0.97 11.04
N VAL A 11 -2.26 -0.15 10.39
CA VAL A 11 -1.69 -0.53 9.09
C VAL A 11 -2.26 0.35 7.97
N ALA A 12 -3.57 0.61 7.99
CA ALA A 12 -4.23 1.51 7.04
C ALA A 12 -3.65 2.93 7.11
N VAL A 13 -3.49 3.46 8.34
CA VAL A 13 -2.85 4.76 8.56
C VAL A 13 -1.39 4.77 8.10
N ALA A 14 -0.66 3.66 8.28
CA ALA A 14 0.71 3.55 7.80
C ALA A 14 0.81 3.56 6.26
N VAL A 15 -0.20 3.06 5.55
CA VAL A 15 -0.31 3.15 4.08
C VAL A 15 -0.62 4.59 3.67
N ALA A 16 -1.60 5.23 4.30
CA ALA A 16 -1.99 6.63 4.04
C ALA A 16 -0.80 7.59 4.27
N ALA A 17 -0.09 7.45 5.38
CA ALA A 17 1.07 8.27 5.74
C ALA A 17 2.36 7.88 4.98
N SER A 18 2.26 7.41 3.73
CA SER A 18 3.42 7.00 2.94
C SER A 18 4.11 8.19 2.27
N PRO A 19 5.40 8.45 2.54
CA PRO A 19 6.08 9.65 2.03
C PRO A 19 6.09 9.76 0.51
N VAL A 20 6.34 8.64 -0.21
CA VAL A 20 6.47 8.67 -1.67
C VAL A 20 5.15 9.05 -2.38
N PRO A 21 4.00 8.41 -2.08
CA PRO A 21 2.70 8.85 -2.59
C PRO A 21 2.35 10.29 -2.22
N VAL A 22 2.65 10.73 -0.99
CA VAL A 22 2.41 12.12 -0.57
C VAL A 22 3.20 13.10 -1.43
N ILE A 23 4.48 12.82 -1.69
CA ILE A 23 5.28 13.64 -2.59
C ILE A 23 4.70 13.61 -4.02
N ALA A 24 4.29 12.44 -4.52
CA ALA A 24 3.69 12.33 -5.85
C ALA A 24 2.42 13.16 -5.99
N VAL A 25 1.53 13.15 -4.99
CA VAL A 25 0.32 13.99 -4.96
C VAL A 25 0.69 15.47 -4.94
N ILE A 26 1.64 15.88 -4.09
CA ILE A 26 2.10 17.27 -4.04
C ILE A 26 2.63 17.71 -5.41
N LEU A 27 3.46 16.89 -6.05
CA LEU A 27 4.01 17.19 -7.36
C LEU A 27 2.93 17.22 -8.46
N ILE A 28 1.92 16.35 -8.39
CA ILE A 28 0.76 16.38 -9.28
C ILE A 28 -0.01 17.69 -9.17
N LEU A 29 -0.09 18.30 -7.99
CA LEU A 29 -0.74 19.60 -7.81
C LEU A 29 -0.02 20.75 -8.55
N PHE A 30 1.25 20.57 -8.92
CA PHE A 30 2.00 21.53 -9.73
C PHE A 30 1.87 21.29 -11.25
N THR A 31 1.21 20.22 -11.67
CA THR A 31 1.02 19.93 -13.10
C THR A 31 -0.03 20.85 -13.74
N PRO A 32 0.02 21.11 -15.07
CA PRO A 32 -0.96 21.94 -15.75
C PRO A 32 -2.42 21.45 -15.62
N GLN A 33 -2.60 20.15 -15.39
CA GLN A 33 -3.90 19.47 -15.28
C GLN A 33 -4.14 18.89 -13.88
N ALA A 34 -3.67 19.60 -12.84
CA ALA A 34 -3.67 19.17 -11.44
C ALA A 34 -4.97 18.48 -10.98
N ARG A 35 -6.15 19.03 -11.31
CA ARG A 35 -7.44 18.45 -10.90
C ARG A 35 -7.69 17.07 -11.51
N SER A 36 -7.57 16.95 -12.83
CA SER A 36 -7.80 15.69 -13.54
C SER A 36 -6.75 14.65 -13.17
N ASN A 37 -5.49 15.07 -13.01
CA ASN A 37 -4.39 14.21 -12.61
C ASN A 37 -4.56 13.70 -11.18
N SER A 38 -5.02 14.53 -10.24
CA SER A 38 -5.28 14.14 -8.86
C SER A 38 -6.42 13.12 -8.75
N VAL A 39 -7.51 13.34 -9.51
CA VAL A 39 -8.63 12.38 -9.57
C VAL A 39 -8.18 11.05 -10.17
N ALA A 40 -7.41 11.09 -11.26
CA ALA A 40 -6.84 9.88 -11.86
C ALA A 40 -5.90 9.15 -10.90
N PHE A 41 -5.07 9.90 -10.16
CA PHE A 41 -4.21 9.35 -9.12
C PHE A 41 -5.03 8.65 -8.04
N LEU A 42 -6.08 9.28 -7.51
CA LEU A 42 -6.95 8.67 -6.51
C LEU A 42 -7.59 7.36 -7.01
N PHE A 43 -8.13 7.35 -8.24
CA PHE A 43 -8.70 6.14 -8.82
C PHE A 43 -7.65 5.04 -9.01
N GLY A 44 -6.47 5.38 -9.52
CA GLY A 44 -5.37 4.44 -9.65
C GLY A 44 -4.92 3.88 -8.31
N TRP A 45 -4.84 4.73 -7.29
CA TRP A 45 -4.49 4.36 -5.93
C TRP A 45 -5.47 3.33 -5.35
N VAL A 46 -6.76 3.67 -5.33
CA VAL A 46 -7.85 2.80 -4.86
C VAL A 46 -7.87 1.49 -5.65
N LEU A 47 -7.72 1.55 -6.97
CA LEU A 47 -7.68 0.37 -7.82
C LEU A 47 -6.53 -0.56 -7.43
N GLY A 48 -5.30 -0.06 -7.26
CA GLY A 48 -4.15 -0.88 -6.89
C GLY A 48 -4.29 -1.54 -5.51
N LEU A 49 -4.80 -0.81 -4.50
CA LEU A 49 -5.11 -1.39 -3.19
C LEU A 49 -6.20 -2.46 -3.29
N THR A 50 -7.26 -2.18 -4.05
CA THR A 50 -8.40 -3.09 -4.24
C THR A 50 -7.98 -4.38 -4.93
N VAL A 51 -7.15 -4.29 -5.97
CA VAL A 51 -6.64 -5.45 -6.70
C VAL A 51 -5.76 -6.32 -5.80
N VAL A 52 -4.76 -5.74 -5.12
CA VAL A 52 -3.87 -6.50 -4.25
C VAL A 52 -4.64 -7.13 -3.10
N GLY A 53 -5.45 -6.34 -2.40
CA GLY A 53 -6.23 -6.84 -1.28
C GLY A 53 -7.28 -7.87 -1.69
N GLY A 54 -7.96 -7.66 -2.83
CA GLY A 54 -8.91 -8.60 -3.40
C GLY A 54 -8.27 -9.95 -3.76
N ILE A 55 -7.07 -9.93 -4.36
CA ILE A 55 -6.31 -11.16 -4.64
C ILE A 55 -6.05 -11.94 -3.34
N VAL A 56 -5.63 -11.25 -2.28
CA VAL A 56 -5.34 -11.88 -0.98
C VAL A 56 -6.60 -12.47 -0.34
N LEU A 57 -7.72 -11.74 -0.38
CA LEU A 57 -9.00 -12.22 0.16
C LEU A 57 -9.47 -13.48 -0.59
N VAL A 58 -9.45 -13.45 -1.93
CA VAL A 58 -9.83 -14.59 -2.77
C VAL A 58 -8.89 -15.78 -2.53
N ALA A 59 -7.58 -15.54 -2.45
CA ALA A 59 -6.60 -16.59 -2.17
C ALA A 59 -6.79 -17.21 -0.76
N GLY A 60 -7.18 -16.42 0.23
CA GLY A 60 -7.50 -16.89 1.58
C GLY A 60 -8.71 -17.82 1.62
N ASP A 61 -9.75 -17.51 0.83
CA ASP A 61 -10.96 -18.33 0.73
C ASP A 61 -10.65 -19.71 0.14
N PHE A 62 -9.80 -19.79 -0.90
CA PHE A 62 -9.34 -21.05 -1.48
C PHE A 62 -8.36 -21.84 -0.59
N ALA A 63 -7.65 -21.17 0.32
CA ALA A 63 -6.73 -21.80 1.25
C ALA A 63 -7.42 -22.40 2.50
N SER A 64 -8.75 -22.23 2.62
CA SER A 64 -9.53 -22.63 3.79
C SER A 64 -9.84 -24.14 3.88
N ASP A 65 -9.25 -24.98 3.02
CA ASP A 65 -9.27 -26.43 3.18
C ASP A 65 -8.31 -26.88 4.31
N ASP A 66 -8.90 -27.00 5.51
CA ASP A 66 -8.57 -27.85 6.66
C ASP A 66 -7.09 -28.12 7.01
N SER A 67 -6.23 -27.12 6.93
CA SER A 67 -4.93 -27.15 7.62
C SER A 67 -4.67 -25.82 8.31
N GLY A 68 -4.55 -25.88 9.65
CA GLY A 68 -4.24 -24.70 10.48
C GLY A 68 -3.00 -23.96 10.01
N GLU A 69 -2.81 -22.72 10.50
CA GLU A 69 -1.77 -21.79 10.04
C GLU A 69 -0.40 -22.49 9.91
N SER A 70 -0.03 -22.80 8.66
CA SER A 70 1.17 -23.57 8.37
C SER A 70 2.40 -22.85 8.89
N THR A 71 3.33 -23.58 9.52
CA THR A 71 4.66 -23.07 9.90
C THR A 71 5.35 -22.34 8.74
N ALA A 72 5.08 -22.74 7.50
CA ALA A 72 5.57 -22.05 6.30
C ALA A 72 5.06 -20.59 6.20
N SER A 73 3.79 -20.33 6.52
CA SER A 73 3.22 -18.97 6.56
C SER A 73 3.90 -18.11 7.62
N GLY A 74 4.13 -18.65 8.83
CA GLY A 74 4.85 -17.96 9.89
C GLY A 74 6.30 -17.63 9.51
N VAL A 75 7.01 -18.57 8.87
CA VAL A 75 8.37 -18.36 8.37
C VAL A 75 8.41 -17.27 7.29
N VAL A 76 7.46 -17.26 6.35
CA VAL A 76 7.38 -16.22 5.32
C VAL A 76 7.15 -14.83 5.94
N LYS A 77 6.23 -14.69 6.90
CA LYS A 77 6.00 -13.43 7.63
C LYS A 77 7.27 -12.96 8.34
N LEU A 78 8.00 -13.88 8.97
CA LEU A 78 9.24 -13.58 9.68
C LEU A 78 10.37 -13.14 8.74
N VAL A 79 10.54 -13.83 7.61
CA VAL A 79 11.52 -13.47 6.57
C VAL A 79 11.21 -12.11 5.96
N LEU A 80 9.93 -11.82 5.67
CA LEU A 80 9.49 -10.51 5.19
C LEU A 80 9.78 -9.41 6.22
N GLY A 81 9.45 -9.64 7.50
CA GLY A 81 9.75 -8.71 8.59
C GLY A 81 11.26 -8.42 8.70
N LEU A 82 12.10 -9.45 8.64
CA LEU A 82 13.56 -9.32 8.63
C LEU A 82 14.07 -8.55 7.42
N ALA A 83 13.53 -8.82 6.21
CA ALA A 83 13.88 -8.08 5.02
C ALA A 83 13.56 -6.58 5.15
N PHE A 84 12.40 -6.23 5.72
CA PHE A 84 12.05 -4.84 6.00
C PHE A 84 12.96 -4.18 7.03
N LEU A 85 13.36 -4.90 8.09
CA LEU A 85 14.34 -4.39 9.05
C LEU A 85 15.70 -4.13 8.39
N LEU A 86 16.17 -5.02 7.52
CA LEU A 86 17.41 -4.83 6.77
C LEU A 86 17.33 -3.62 5.84
N LEU A 87 16.21 -3.44 5.13
CA LEU A 87 15.97 -2.26 4.29
C LEU A 87 15.90 -0.98 5.11
N ALA A 88 15.28 -1.01 6.29
CA ALA A 88 15.23 0.13 7.19
C ALA A 88 16.64 0.51 7.68
N VAL A 89 17.45 -0.47 8.10
CA VAL A 89 18.86 -0.23 8.48
C VAL A 89 19.68 0.30 7.32
N ARG A 90 19.50 -0.26 6.12
CA ARG A 90 20.18 0.22 4.90
C ARG A 90 19.80 1.67 4.63
N ASN A 91 18.51 2.00 4.56
CA ASN A 91 18.05 3.37 4.31
C ASN A 91 18.53 4.35 5.39
N TRP A 92 18.57 3.94 6.66
CA TRP A 92 19.11 4.75 7.75
C TRP A 92 20.61 4.99 7.63
N ARG A 93 21.37 4.01 7.11
CA ARG A 93 22.82 4.14 6.88
C ARG A 93 23.14 4.90 5.59
N SER A 94 22.27 4.83 4.59
CA SER A 94 22.42 5.50 3.28
C SER A 94 21.91 6.93 3.26
N ARG A 95 21.41 7.45 4.38
CA ARG A 95 20.95 8.85 4.48
C ARG A 95 22.11 9.81 4.18
N PRO A 96 21.91 10.85 3.35
CA PRO A 96 22.92 11.86 3.07
C PRO A 96 23.47 12.48 4.37
N LYS A 97 24.76 12.81 4.38
CA LYS A 97 25.38 13.45 5.55
C LYS A 97 24.97 14.92 5.63
N ALA A 98 25.12 15.52 6.80
CA ALA A 98 24.86 16.94 6.97
C ALA A 98 25.75 17.76 6.01
N GLY A 99 25.12 18.54 5.13
CA GLY A 99 25.80 19.35 4.11
C GLY A 99 25.83 18.73 2.70
N GLU A 100 25.33 17.51 2.52
CA GLU A 100 25.10 16.92 1.19
C GLU A 100 23.66 17.19 0.74
N ASP A 101 23.49 17.83 -0.41
CA ASP A 101 22.18 18.02 -1.01
C ASP A 101 21.65 16.67 -1.53
N PRO A 102 20.44 16.23 -1.11
CA PRO A 102 19.83 15.04 -1.66
C PRO A 102 19.52 15.26 -3.14
N GLU A 103 20.11 14.43 -4.02
CA GLU A 103 19.72 14.45 -5.43
C GLU A 103 18.24 14.03 -5.55
N PRO A 104 17.38 14.85 -6.19
CA PRO A 104 16.00 14.49 -6.38
C PRO A 104 15.93 13.25 -7.29
N PRO A 105 15.13 12.23 -6.93
CA PRO A 105 15.03 11.02 -7.74
C PRO A 105 14.43 11.32 -9.11
N GLY A 106 14.95 10.64 -10.15
CA GLY A 106 14.66 10.97 -11.55
C GLY A 106 13.18 10.94 -11.97
N TRP A 107 12.30 10.27 -11.22
CA TRP A 107 10.86 10.32 -11.47
C TRP A 107 10.26 11.71 -11.19
N MET A 108 10.81 12.45 -10.22
CA MET A 108 10.37 13.82 -9.88
C MET A 108 10.66 14.81 -11.02
N ALA A 109 11.77 14.62 -11.74
CA ALA A 109 12.16 15.47 -12.86
C ALA A 109 11.21 15.34 -14.08
N THR A 110 10.36 14.32 -14.11
CA THR A 110 9.43 14.06 -15.23
C THR A 110 7.98 14.39 -14.89
N ILE A 111 7.74 15.08 -13.75
CA ILE A 111 6.38 15.34 -13.26
C ILE A 111 5.63 16.35 -14.14
N ASP A 112 6.33 17.29 -14.76
CA ASP A 112 5.74 18.31 -15.63
C ASP A 112 5.03 17.70 -16.85
N ASP A 113 5.43 16.49 -17.26
CA ASP A 113 4.84 15.72 -18.36
C ASP A 113 3.69 14.80 -17.92
N PHE A 114 3.22 14.89 -16.68
CA PHE A 114 2.16 14.01 -16.20
C PHE A 114 0.80 14.43 -16.78
N GLY A 115 0.23 13.54 -17.59
CA GLY A 115 -1.19 13.53 -17.91
C GLY A 115 -1.99 12.57 -17.02
N VAL A 116 -3.29 12.49 -17.29
CA VAL A 116 -4.28 11.67 -16.55
C VAL A 116 -3.84 10.20 -16.45
N ALA A 117 -3.47 9.59 -17.58
CA ALA A 117 -3.08 8.19 -17.64
C ALA A 117 -1.80 7.89 -16.84
N LYS A 118 -0.77 8.74 -16.97
CA LYS A 118 0.50 8.60 -16.24
C LYS A 118 0.29 8.77 -14.73
N SER A 119 -0.57 9.72 -14.34
CA SER A 119 -0.93 9.96 -12.94
C SER A 119 -1.65 8.76 -12.31
N GLY A 120 -2.67 8.23 -12.99
CA GLY A 120 -3.39 7.04 -12.52
C GLY A 120 -2.52 5.78 -12.52
N GLY A 121 -1.73 5.55 -13.57
CA GLY A 121 -0.81 4.41 -13.66
C GLY A 121 0.26 4.43 -12.57
N THR A 122 0.84 5.60 -12.30
CA THR A 122 1.83 5.77 -11.22
C THR A 122 1.19 5.49 -9.87
N ALA A 123 -0.04 5.96 -9.63
CA ALA A 123 -0.75 5.69 -8.38
C ALA A 123 -1.03 4.20 -8.17
N ALA A 124 -1.53 3.52 -9.21
CA ALA A 124 -1.79 2.08 -9.16
C ALA A 124 -0.51 1.27 -8.92
N PHE A 125 0.60 1.68 -9.53
CA PHE A 125 1.91 1.08 -9.27
C PHE A 125 2.37 1.33 -7.83
N LEU A 126 2.25 2.57 -7.34
CA LEU A 126 2.67 2.93 -5.99
C LEU A 126 1.79 2.32 -4.90
N SER A 127 0.51 2.07 -5.12
CA SER A 127 -0.33 1.37 -4.15
C SER A 127 -0.16 -0.14 -4.24
N GLY A 128 -0.12 -0.70 -5.46
CA GLY A 128 -0.14 -2.14 -5.66
C GLY A 128 1.23 -2.83 -5.64
N VAL A 129 2.29 -2.15 -6.10
CA VAL A 129 3.62 -2.77 -6.35
C VAL A 129 4.71 -2.21 -5.44
N ASN A 130 4.51 -1.03 -4.83
CA ASN A 130 5.46 -0.50 -3.86
C ASN A 130 5.64 -1.49 -2.69
N PRO A 131 6.87 -1.93 -2.36
CA PRO A 131 7.07 -2.98 -1.36
C PRO A 131 6.44 -2.69 -0.01
N LYS A 132 6.47 -1.43 0.44
CA LYS A 132 5.85 -1.01 1.71
C LYS A 132 4.33 -1.17 1.63
N ASN A 133 3.69 -0.57 0.64
CA ASN A 133 2.23 -0.59 0.52
C ASN A 133 1.69 -1.99 0.20
N LEU A 134 2.41 -2.74 -0.63
CA LEU A 134 2.09 -4.13 -0.92
C LEU A 134 2.10 -4.96 0.37
N ALA A 135 3.18 -4.91 1.14
CA ALA A 135 3.28 -5.67 2.39
C ALA A 135 2.23 -5.27 3.42
N LEU A 136 1.97 -3.97 3.60
CA LEU A 136 0.96 -3.48 4.53
C LEU A 136 -0.45 -3.89 4.08
N THR A 137 -0.75 -3.78 2.79
CA THR A 137 -2.05 -4.18 2.22
C THR A 137 -2.26 -5.68 2.40
N VAL A 138 -1.28 -6.51 2.03
CA VAL A 138 -1.32 -7.96 2.23
C VAL A 138 -1.50 -8.33 3.70
N ALA A 139 -0.78 -7.68 4.62
CA ALA A 139 -0.92 -7.94 6.04
C ALA A 139 -2.33 -7.61 6.56
N ALA A 140 -2.88 -6.46 6.15
CA ALA A 140 -4.23 -6.07 6.52
C ALA A 140 -5.28 -7.03 5.95
N THR A 141 -5.23 -7.36 4.67
CA THR A 141 -6.22 -8.26 4.05
C THR A 141 -6.07 -9.71 4.48
N ALA A 142 -4.87 -10.20 4.77
CA ALA A 142 -4.69 -11.52 5.38
C ALA A 142 -5.34 -11.59 6.78
N THR A 143 -5.26 -10.50 7.55
CA THR A 143 -5.94 -10.40 8.84
C THR A 143 -7.47 -10.43 8.68
N ILE A 144 -8.00 -9.77 7.64
CA ILE A 144 -9.43 -9.79 7.32
C ILE A 144 -9.87 -11.20 6.90
N ALA A 145 -9.11 -11.86 6.02
CA ALA A 145 -9.42 -13.22 5.54
C ALA A 145 -9.42 -14.23 6.68
N ALA A 146 -8.47 -14.14 7.61
CA ALA A 146 -8.35 -15.06 8.75
C ALA A 146 -9.36 -14.80 9.87
N ALA A 147 -10.15 -13.72 9.81
CA ALA A 147 -11.02 -13.30 10.91
C ALA A 147 -12.35 -14.10 11.03
N GLY A 148 -12.58 -15.10 10.17
CA GLY A 148 -13.82 -15.90 10.17
C GLY A 148 -15.08 -15.08 9.88
N LEU A 149 -14.94 -13.95 9.19
CA LEU A 149 -16.04 -13.06 8.82
C LEU A 149 -16.80 -13.61 7.61
N THR A 150 -18.10 -13.31 7.53
CA THR A 150 -18.86 -13.54 6.29
C THR A 150 -18.30 -12.71 5.14
N THR A 151 -18.51 -13.12 3.88
CA THR A 151 -18.00 -12.39 2.70
C THR A 151 -18.43 -10.93 2.68
N GLY A 152 -19.67 -10.62 3.06
CA GLY A 152 -20.16 -9.24 3.13
C GLY A 152 -19.44 -8.42 4.19
N GLU A 153 -19.13 -9.01 5.35
CA GLU A 153 -18.35 -8.34 6.40
C GLU A 153 -16.89 -8.14 5.98
N GLN A 154 -16.27 -9.12 5.30
CA GLN A 154 -14.91 -8.97 4.76
C GLN A 154 -14.84 -7.79 3.77
N ILE A 155 -15.79 -7.72 2.83
CA ILE A 155 -15.92 -6.60 1.89
C ILE A 155 -16.08 -5.28 2.65
N GLY A 156 -16.93 -5.24 3.67
CA GLY A 156 -17.13 -4.03 4.48
C GLY A 156 -15.86 -3.58 5.20
N VAL A 157 -15.15 -4.49 5.88
CA VAL A 157 -13.89 -4.16 6.57
C VAL A 157 -12.79 -3.77 5.58
N PHE A 158 -12.72 -4.44 4.43
CA PHE A 158 -11.75 -4.11 3.38
C PHE A 158 -12.04 -2.75 2.73
N ALA A 159 -13.31 -2.41 2.51
CA ALA A 159 -13.70 -1.09 2.03
C ALA A 159 -13.28 0.01 3.03
N VAL A 160 -13.44 -0.22 4.34
CA VAL A 160 -12.95 0.69 5.39
C VAL A 160 -11.42 0.81 5.35
N PHE A 161 -10.69 -0.30 5.18
CA PHE A 161 -9.24 -0.26 5.00
C PHE A 161 -8.83 0.62 3.83
N VAL A 162 -9.40 0.37 2.64
CA VAL A 162 -9.09 1.12 1.41
C VAL A 162 -9.43 2.59 1.56
N ALA A 163 -10.58 2.90 2.18
CA ALA A 163 -10.98 4.28 2.43
C ALA A 163 -9.98 5.02 3.30
N ILE A 164 -9.56 4.44 4.44
CA ILE A 164 -8.58 5.05 5.35
C ILE A 164 -7.21 5.16 4.69
N ALA A 165 -6.78 4.12 3.97
CA ALA A 165 -5.51 4.09 3.26
C ALA A 165 -5.44 5.07 2.06
N SER A 166 -6.55 5.71 1.70
CA SER A 166 -6.67 6.65 0.58
C SER A 166 -6.94 8.10 1.02
N ILE A 167 -6.80 8.40 2.31
CA ILE A 167 -6.86 9.77 2.88
C ILE A 167 -5.48 10.41 2.78
#